data_AF-A0A7R8V1D5-F1
#
_entry.id   AF-A0A7R8V1D5-F1
#
_cell.length_a   1.000
_cell.length_b   1.000
_cell.length_c   1.000
_cell.angle_alpha   90.00
_cell.angle_beta   90.00
_cell.angle_gamma   90.00
#
_symmetry.space_group_name_H-M   'P 1'
#
loop_
_entity.id
_entity.type
_entity.pdbx_description
1 polymer ?
#
loop_
_entity_poly.entity_id
_entity_poly.type
_entity_poly.pdbx_seq_one_letter_code
_entity_poly.pdbx_strand_id
1 'polypeptide(L)'
;MADDEKKRLEEAKKAKQAEIERKRAEVRKRMEEASKAKKAKKGFMTPERKKKLRLLLRKKAAEELKKEQERKAAERRRIIEERCGSPKDIGSASEDTIKKILRSYYERICKLEDNKYDLEYIVKRKEVELYLKTSLIKYKDELREICEEYYERMYTCESQKWDLEYEVRKRDWEINDLNAQVNDLRGKFVKPTLKKVSKYENKFAKLQKKAAEFNFRNQLKVVKKKEFTLEEEEKEKKPDWSKGKPGDAKEAAPETPA
;
A
#
# COMPACT_ATOMS: atom_id res chain seq x y z
N MET A 1 -65.95 48.96 -22.48
CA MET A 1 -66.14 48.13 -21.26
C MET A 1 -65.43 46.78 -21.36
N ALA A 2 -65.71 45.93 -22.36
CA ALA A 2 -65.06 44.60 -22.47
C ALA A 2 -63.59 44.64 -22.92
N ASP A 3 -63.21 45.62 -23.76
CA ASP A 3 -61.82 45.74 -24.24
C ASP A 3 -60.86 46.33 -23.20
N ASP A 4 -61.36 47.22 -22.33
CA ASP A 4 -60.57 47.80 -21.23
C ASP A 4 -60.22 46.75 -20.16
N GLU A 5 -61.11 45.79 -19.92
CA GLU A 5 -60.89 44.71 -18.97
C GLU A 5 -59.87 43.68 -19.48
N LYS A 6 -59.92 43.35 -20.78
CA LYS A 6 -58.89 42.52 -21.44
C LYS A 6 -57.51 43.19 -21.40
N LYS A 7 -57.45 44.51 -21.65
CA LYS A 7 -56.20 45.27 -21.61
C LYS A 7 -55.58 45.29 -20.20
N ARG A 8 -56.39 45.46 -19.16
CA ARG A 8 -55.93 45.38 -17.75
C ARG A 8 -55.43 43.97 -17.38
N LEU A 9 -56.08 42.92 -17.88
CA LEU A 9 -55.65 41.53 -17.68
C LEU A 9 -54.32 41.22 -18.39
N GLU A 10 -54.08 41.75 -19.58
CA GLU A 10 -52.78 41.60 -20.26
C GLU A 10 -51.66 42.40 -19.60
N GLU A 11 -51.93 43.64 -19.18
CA GLU A 11 -50.96 44.46 -18.44
C GLU A 11 -50.57 43.81 -17.11
N ALA A 12 -51.53 43.20 -16.39
CA ALA A 12 -51.27 42.45 -15.17
C ALA A 12 -50.43 41.18 -15.41
N LYS A 13 -50.66 40.45 -16.51
CA LYS A 13 -49.83 39.29 -16.90
C LYS A 13 -48.41 39.71 -17.27
N LYS A 14 -48.26 40.82 -18.00
CA LYS A 14 -46.95 41.38 -18.38
C LYS A 14 -46.15 41.85 -17.16
N ALA A 15 -46.81 42.49 -16.19
CA ALA A 15 -46.19 42.89 -14.93
C ALA A 15 -45.71 41.69 -14.11
N LYS A 16 -46.53 40.63 -14.00
CA LYS A 16 -46.14 39.38 -13.32
C LYS A 16 -44.95 38.71 -13.99
N GLN A 17 -44.92 38.67 -15.33
CA GLN A 17 -43.82 38.08 -16.08
C GLN A 17 -42.50 38.85 -15.89
N ALA A 18 -42.56 40.18 -15.90
CA ALA A 18 -41.40 41.04 -15.67
C ALA A 18 -40.83 40.89 -14.24
N GLU A 19 -41.70 40.71 -13.23
CA GLU A 19 -41.26 40.48 -11.86
C GLU A 19 -40.54 39.11 -11.70
N ILE A 20 -41.05 38.07 -12.38
CA ILE A 20 -40.41 36.75 -12.40
C ILE A 20 -39.02 36.82 -13.05
N GLU A 21 -38.88 37.56 -14.15
CA GLU A 21 -37.61 37.70 -14.87
C GLU A 21 -36.56 38.45 -14.03
N ARG A 22 -36.97 39.50 -13.30
CA ARG A 22 -36.11 40.21 -12.34
C ARG A 22 -35.61 39.29 -11.23
N LYS A 23 -36.48 38.48 -10.64
CA LYS A 23 -36.11 37.51 -9.58
C LYS A 23 -35.14 36.43 -10.07
N ARG A 24 -35.29 35.96 -11.32
CA ARG A 24 -34.37 34.98 -11.93
C ARG A 24 -32.97 35.56 -12.17
N ALA A 25 -32.87 36.81 -12.60
CA ALA A 25 -31.58 37.47 -12.83
C ALA A 25 -30.77 37.63 -11.55
N GLU A 26 -31.44 37.95 -10.44
CA GLU A 26 -30.82 38.11 -9.12
C GLU A 26 -30.23 36.78 -8.59
N VAL A 27 -30.96 35.67 -8.71
CA VAL A 27 -30.48 34.33 -8.29
C VAL A 27 -29.24 33.91 -9.09
N ARG A 28 -29.19 34.22 -10.39
CA ARG A 28 -28.04 33.90 -11.25
C ARG A 28 -26.78 34.63 -10.79
N LYS A 29 -26.89 35.90 -10.41
CA LYS A 29 -25.77 36.71 -9.90
C LYS A 29 -25.21 36.13 -8.58
N ARG A 30 -26.10 35.74 -7.65
CA ARG A 30 -25.71 35.12 -6.37
C ARG A 30 -24.97 33.79 -6.53
N MET A 31 -25.38 32.98 -7.52
CA MET A 31 -24.71 31.69 -7.82
C MET A 31 -23.29 31.89 -8.39
N GLU A 32 -23.08 32.93 -9.19
CA GLU A 32 -21.77 33.25 -9.74
C GLU A 32 -20.77 33.69 -8.65
N GLU A 33 -21.22 34.52 -7.71
CA GLU A 33 -20.41 35.00 -6.58
C GLU A 33 -19.98 33.84 -5.64
N ALA A 34 -20.88 32.91 -5.33
CA ALA A 34 -20.57 31.74 -4.51
C ALA A 34 -19.53 30.79 -5.16
N SER A 35 -19.47 30.74 -6.49
CA SER A 35 -18.50 29.91 -7.21
C SER A 35 -17.07 30.45 -7.14
N LYS A 36 -16.90 31.77 -7.01
CA LYS A 36 -15.59 32.43 -6.89
C LYS A 36 -14.96 32.17 -5.51
N ALA A 37 -15.76 32.11 -4.45
CA ALA A 37 -15.29 31.86 -3.08
C ALA A 37 -14.68 30.45 -2.86
N LYS A 38 -15.17 29.42 -3.57
CA LYS A 38 -14.65 28.04 -3.43
C LYS A 38 -13.24 27.83 -4.02
N LYS A 39 -12.79 28.69 -4.93
CA LYS A 39 -11.44 28.59 -5.54
C LYS A 39 -10.32 29.12 -4.62
N ALA A 40 -10.65 29.77 -3.50
CA ALA A 40 -9.69 30.44 -2.63
C ALA A 40 -9.04 29.56 -1.54
N LYS A 41 -9.52 28.33 -1.28
CA LYS A 41 -8.90 27.43 -0.28
C LYS A 41 -7.71 26.66 -0.86
N LYS A 42 -6.60 27.38 -1.03
CA LYS A 42 -5.25 26.91 -1.44
C LYS A 42 -4.66 25.99 -0.36
N GLY A 43 -4.24 24.79 -0.75
CA GLY A 43 -4.05 23.63 0.13
C GLY A 43 -2.81 23.63 1.04
N PHE A 44 -2.98 23.02 2.21
CA PHE A 44 -2.03 22.84 3.31
C PHE A 44 -0.72 22.09 2.98
N MET A 45 -0.49 21.57 1.77
CA MET A 45 0.78 20.98 1.35
C MET A 45 0.85 20.85 -0.18
N THR A 46 2.04 20.96 -0.77
CA THR A 46 2.23 20.63 -2.19
C THR A 46 2.02 19.12 -2.41
N PRO A 47 1.37 18.71 -3.51
CA PRO A 47 1.13 17.29 -3.82
C PRO A 47 2.41 16.43 -3.82
N GLU A 48 3.54 16.99 -4.24
CA GLU A 48 4.85 16.34 -4.26
C GLU A 48 5.38 16.03 -2.86
N ARG A 49 5.25 16.97 -1.92
CA ARG A 49 5.66 16.78 -0.52
C ARG A 49 4.85 15.66 0.14
N LYS A 50 3.55 15.56 -0.17
CA LYS A 50 2.67 14.48 0.31
C LYS A 50 3.03 13.11 -0.29
N LYS A 51 3.58 13.07 -1.50
CA LYS A 51 4.06 11.82 -2.12
C LYS A 51 5.38 11.37 -1.50
N LYS A 52 6.33 12.29 -1.30
CA LYS A 52 7.63 12.01 -0.65
C LYS A 52 7.45 11.52 0.79
N LEU A 53 6.55 12.14 1.56
CA LEU A 53 6.24 11.73 2.92
C LEU A 53 5.69 10.29 3.00
N ARG A 54 4.78 9.92 2.10
CA ARG A 54 4.22 8.57 2.04
C ARG A 54 5.26 7.51 1.70
N LEU A 55 6.24 7.85 0.87
CA LEU A 55 7.35 6.94 0.54
C LEU A 55 8.25 6.71 1.76
N LEU A 56 8.60 7.77 2.49
CA LEU A 56 9.43 7.69 3.69
C LEU A 56 8.75 6.87 4.79
N LEU A 57 7.44 7.04 4.99
CA LEU A 57 6.68 6.26 5.96
C LEU A 57 6.69 4.76 5.64
N ARG A 58 6.54 4.39 4.35
CA ARG A 58 6.62 2.97 3.93
C ARG A 58 8.03 2.40 4.10
N LYS A 59 9.06 3.19 3.79
CA LYS A 59 10.45 2.78 3.96
C LYS A 59 10.78 2.53 5.44
N LYS A 60 10.34 3.44 6.32
CA LYS A 60 10.49 3.29 7.77
C LYS A 60 9.73 2.06 8.30
N ALA A 61 8.50 1.83 7.82
CA ALA A 61 7.74 0.63 8.19
C ALA A 61 8.43 -0.67 7.75
N ALA A 62 9.03 -0.70 6.56
CA ALA A 62 9.78 -1.86 6.07
C ALA A 62 11.08 -2.09 6.86
N GLU A 63 11.77 -1.01 7.26
CA GLU A 63 13.00 -1.07 8.06
C GLU A 63 12.72 -1.59 9.48
N GLU A 64 11.68 -1.07 10.15
CA GLU A 64 11.26 -1.56 11.48
C GLU A 64 10.87 -3.04 11.44
N LEU A 65 10.15 -3.49 10.40
CA LEU A 65 9.79 -4.90 10.24
C LEU A 65 11.03 -5.80 10.09
N LYS A 66 12.03 -5.37 9.30
CA LYS A 66 13.28 -6.11 9.13
C LYS A 66 14.07 -6.17 10.44
N LYS A 67 14.14 -5.06 11.17
CA LYS A 67 14.82 -4.98 12.47
C LYS A 67 14.16 -5.88 13.53
N GLU A 68 12.84 -5.99 13.53
CA GLU A 68 12.13 -6.92 14.42
C GLU A 68 12.42 -8.38 14.07
N GLN A 69 12.45 -8.73 12.77
CA GLN A 69 12.82 -10.08 12.33
C GLN A 69 14.25 -10.43 12.71
N GLU A 70 15.20 -9.51 12.53
CA GLU A 70 16.60 -9.69 12.96
C GLU A 70 16.72 -9.85 14.47
N ARG A 71 15.97 -9.08 15.26
CA ARG A 71 15.91 -9.25 16.73
C ARG A 71 15.38 -10.62 17.12
N LYS A 72 14.29 -11.09 16.49
CA LYS A 72 13.73 -12.44 16.73
C LYS A 72 14.71 -13.54 16.31
N ALA A 73 15.43 -13.36 15.21
CA ALA A 73 16.45 -14.31 14.76
C ALA A 73 17.67 -14.33 15.69
N ALA A 74 18.11 -13.18 16.19
CA ALA A 74 19.18 -13.07 17.17
C ALA A 74 18.79 -13.71 18.51
N GLU A 75 17.57 -13.46 19.00
CA GLU A 75 17.06 -14.10 20.21
C GLU A 75 16.94 -15.62 20.03
N ARG A 76 16.46 -16.09 18.86
CA ARG A 76 16.47 -17.52 18.53
C ARG A 76 17.89 -18.09 18.56
N ARG A 77 18.89 -17.38 18.03
CA ARG A 77 20.29 -17.82 18.08
C ARG A 77 20.83 -17.86 19.51
N ARG A 78 20.55 -16.84 20.32
CA ARG A 78 20.92 -16.78 21.74
C ARG A 78 20.33 -17.96 22.53
N ILE A 79 19.04 -18.25 22.35
CA ILE A 79 18.37 -19.38 23.01
C ILE A 79 18.98 -20.72 22.56
N ILE A 80 19.33 -20.86 21.28
CA ILE A 80 20.01 -22.07 20.79
C ILE A 80 21.39 -22.20 21.42
N GLU A 81 22.16 -21.13 21.50
CA GLU A 81 23.50 -21.14 22.12
C GLU A 81 23.42 -21.43 23.63
N GLU A 82 22.48 -20.83 24.35
CA GLU A 82 22.21 -21.10 25.76
C GLU A 82 21.81 -22.57 25.99
N ARG A 83 20.93 -23.11 25.14
CA ARG A 83 20.44 -24.50 25.27
C ARG A 83 21.47 -25.52 24.83
N CYS A 84 22.14 -25.32 23.70
CA CYS A 84 23.02 -26.32 23.08
C CYS A 84 24.48 -26.21 23.55
N GLY A 85 24.91 -25.03 24.01
CA GLY A 85 26.30 -24.73 24.35
C GLY A 85 27.20 -24.59 23.13
N SER A 86 28.47 -24.27 23.38
CA SER A 86 29.50 -24.24 22.33
C SER A 86 29.99 -25.66 21.99
N PRO A 87 30.42 -25.91 20.74
CA PRO A 87 31.03 -27.18 20.36
C PRO A 87 32.25 -27.48 21.24
N LYS A 88 32.32 -28.68 21.83
CA LYS A 88 33.49 -29.12 22.59
C LYS A 88 34.64 -29.44 21.62
N ASP A 89 35.86 -29.04 21.98
CA ASP A 89 37.05 -29.34 21.17
C ASP A 89 37.41 -30.84 21.28
N ILE A 90 37.40 -31.52 20.14
CA ILE A 90 37.68 -32.97 20.01
C ILE A 90 39.03 -33.19 19.31
N GLY A 91 39.65 -32.14 18.76
CA GLY A 91 40.86 -32.26 17.92
C GLY A 91 42.17 -32.31 18.71
N SER A 92 42.20 -31.75 19.92
CA SER A 92 43.40 -31.65 20.77
C SER A 92 43.30 -32.43 22.09
N ALA A 93 42.15 -33.09 22.35
CA ALA A 93 41.84 -33.67 23.65
C ALA A 93 42.40 -35.10 23.82
N SER A 94 42.82 -35.44 25.04
CA SER A 94 43.26 -36.80 25.37
C SER A 94 42.12 -37.83 25.32
N GLU A 95 42.45 -39.10 25.10
CA GLU A 95 41.45 -40.18 24.97
C GLU A 95 40.52 -40.28 26.20
N ASP A 96 41.05 -40.09 27.41
CA ASP A 96 40.27 -40.07 28.65
C ASP A 96 39.30 -38.88 28.73
N THR A 97 39.70 -37.73 28.18
CA THR A 97 38.85 -36.54 28.08
C THR A 97 37.70 -36.80 27.11
N ILE A 98 37.98 -37.44 25.98
CA ILE A 98 36.98 -37.83 24.98
C ILE A 98 35.96 -38.82 25.59
N LYS A 99 36.43 -39.84 26.32
CA LYS A 99 35.55 -40.80 27.02
C LYS A 99 34.63 -40.12 28.04
N LYS A 100 35.13 -39.16 28.82
CA LYS A 100 34.32 -38.37 29.76
C LYS A 100 33.28 -37.51 29.04
N ILE A 101 33.66 -36.88 27.93
CA ILE A 101 32.76 -36.08 27.10
C ILE A 101 31.61 -36.95 26.55
N LEU A 102 31.92 -38.13 26.00
CA LEU A 102 30.92 -39.08 25.49
C LEU A 102 29.90 -39.50 26.57
N ARG A 103 30.37 -39.88 27.77
CA ARG A 103 29.49 -40.23 28.88
C ARG A 103 28.58 -39.07 29.28
N SER A 104 29.11 -37.84 29.32
CA SER A 104 28.31 -36.65 29.64
C SER A 104 27.22 -36.36 28.61
N TYR A 105 27.49 -36.60 27.32
CA TYR A 105 26.48 -36.43 26.26
C TYR A 105 25.43 -37.53 26.33
N TYR A 106 25.83 -38.77 26.57
CA TYR A 106 24.90 -39.89 26.72
C TYR A 106 23.90 -39.64 27.87
N GLU A 107 24.39 -39.29 29.06
CA GLU A 107 23.53 -39.02 30.21
C GLU A 107 22.59 -37.83 29.97
N ARG A 108 23.08 -36.80 29.28
CA ARG A 108 22.27 -35.65 28.88
C ARG A 108 21.18 -36.02 27.88
N ILE A 109 21.46 -36.91 26.92
CA ILE A 109 20.47 -37.40 25.95
C ILE A 109 19.36 -38.15 26.67
N CYS A 110 19.70 -39.09 27.57
CA CYS A 110 18.70 -39.83 28.36
C CYS A 110 17.77 -38.88 29.13
N LYS A 111 18.34 -37.90 29.86
CA LYS A 111 17.55 -36.89 30.59
C LYS A 111 16.64 -36.06 29.67
N LEU A 112 17.10 -35.74 28.45
CA LEU A 112 16.29 -34.98 27.49
C LEU A 112 15.16 -35.82 26.89
N GLU A 113 15.38 -37.11 26.66
CA GLU A 113 14.37 -38.04 26.17
C GLU A 113 13.26 -38.27 27.19
N ASP A 114 13.60 -38.46 28.47
CA ASP A 114 12.62 -38.57 29.56
C ASP A 114 11.72 -37.32 29.64
N ASN A 115 12.34 -36.13 29.67
CA ASN A 115 11.59 -34.87 29.69
C ASN A 115 10.71 -34.67 28.45
N LYS A 116 11.17 -35.12 27.28
CA LYS A 116 10.38 -35.04 26.04
C LYS A 116 9.13 -35.92 26.15
N TYR A 117 9.27 -37.15 26.67
CA TYR A 117 8.16 -38.06 26.86
C TYR A 117 7.09 -37.48 27.78
N ASP A 118 7.48 -36.91 28.91
CA ASP A 118 6.57 -36.25 29.86
C ASP A 118 5.81 -35.09 29.21
N LEU A 119 6.51 -34.24 28.44
CA LEU A 119 5.90 -33.12 27.73
C LEU A 119 4.91 -33.58 26.65
N GLU A 120 5.25 -34.59 25.86
CA GLU A 120 4.36 -35.15 24.84
C GLU A 120 3.09 -35.73 25.45
N TYR A 121 3.20 -36.40 26.61
CA TYR A 121 2.04 -36.89 27.35
C TYR A 121 1.13 -35.75 27.83
N ILE A 122 1.71 -34.69 28.39
CA ILE A 122 0.95 -33.50 28.84
C ILE A 122 0.23 -32.82 27.66
N VAL A 123 0.91 -32.69 26.51
CA VAL A 123 0.33 -32.08 25.31
C VAL A 123 -0.84 -32.91 24.80
N LYS A 124 -0.67 -34.22 24.61
CA LYS A 124 -1.75 -35.12 24.17
C LYS A 124 -2.96 -35.07 25.09
N ARG A 125 -2.74 -35.06 26.41
CA ARG A 125 -3.83 -34.94 27.39
C ARG A 125 -4.59 -33.62 27.24
N LYS A 126 -3.88 -32.50 27.04
CA LYS A 126 -4.50 -31.18 26.81
C LYS A 126 -5.20 -31.09 25.46
N GLU A 127 -4.68 -31.73 24.42
CA GLU A 127 -5.34 -31.81 23.11
C GLU A 127 -6.69 -32.53 23.21
N VAL A 128 -6.75 -33.65 23.94
CA VAL A 128 -8.00 -34.36 24.21
C VAL A 128 -8.97 -33.50 25.04
N GLU A 129 -8.47 -32.81 26.07
CA GLU A 129 -9.29 -31.90 26.88
C GLU A 129 -9.86 -30.74 26.05
N LEU A 130 -9.05 -30.15 25.17
CA LEU A 130 -9.48 -29.12 24.23
C LEU A 130 -10.50 -29.68 23.24
N TYR A 131 -10.23 -30.85 22.66
CA TYR A 131 -11.16 -31.50 21.74
C TYR A 131 -12.53 -31.68 22.39
N LEU A 132 -12.59 -32.19 23.63
CA LEU A 132 -13.82 -32.34 24.41
C LEU A 132 -14.48 -30.99 24.76
N LYS A 133 -13.71 -29.97 25.13
CA LYS A 133 -14.23 -28.60 25.40
C LYS A 133 -14.79 -27.93 24.14
N THR A 134 -14.18 -28.17 22.99
CA THR A 134 -14.54 -27.54 21.72
C THR A 134 -15.68 -28.27 21.02
N SER A 135 -15.77 -29.60 21.14
CA SER A 135 -16.66 -30.41 20.32
C SER A 135 -18.13 -30.42 20.75
N LEU A 136 -18.51 -30.00 21.97
CA LEU A 136 -19.88 -30.28 22.47
C LEU A 136 -20.72 -29.09 22.95
N ILE A 137 -20.15 -27.95 23.36
CA ILE A 137 -20.96 -26.88 24.00
C ILE A 137 -20.62 -25.47 23.44
N LYS A 138 -19.34 -25.13 23.25
CA LYS A 138 -18.95 -23.77 22.81
C LYS A 138 -19.43 -23.39 21.41
N TYR A 139 -19.25 -24.27 20.42
CA TYR A 139 -19.56 -23.92 19.03
C TYR A 139 -21.04 -23.67 18.76
N LYS A 140 -21.93 -24.29 19.55
CA LYS A 140 -23.39 -24.11 19.40
C LYS A 140 -23.85 -22.80 20.04
N ASP A 141 -23.29 -22.44 21.19
CA ASP A 141 -23.65 -21.20 21.91
C ASP A 141 -23.03 -19.97 21.23
N GLU A 142 -21.76 -20.04 20.82
CA GLU A 142 -21.08 -18.96 20.08
C GLU A 142 -21.78 -18.69 18.73
N LEU A 143 -22.20 -19.73 18.02
CA LEU A 143 -22.94 -19.56 16.76
C LEU A 143 -24.34 -18.97 17.00
N ARG A 144 -25.03 -19.36 18.07
CA ARG A 144 -26.34 -18.80 18.43
C ARG A 144 -26.24 -17.31 18.75
N GLU A 145 -25.25 -16.92 19.54
CA GLU A 145 -24.98 -15.52 19.90
C GLU A 145 -24.70 -14.66 18.66
N ILE A 146 -23.86 -15.18 17.75
CA ILE A 146 -23.57 -14.50 16.47
C ILE A 146 -24.85 -14.35 15.63
N CYS A 147 -25.68 -15.40 15.53
CA CYS A 147 -26.94 -15.33 14.79
C CYS A 147 -27.93 -14.31 15.37
N GLU A 148 -28.02 -14.22 16.70
CA GLU A 148 -28.85 -13.23 17.40
C GLU A 148 -28.33 -11.80 17.14
N GLU A 149 -27.02 -11.57 17.23
CA GLU A 149 -26.41 -10.25 16.93
C GLU A 149 -26.68 -9.81 15.48
N TYR A 150 -26.53 -10.72 14.51
CA TYR A 150 -26.82 -10.42 13.11
C TYR A 150 -28.29 -10.08 12.88
N TYR A 151 -29.20 -10.78 13.57
CA TYR A 151 -30.63 -10.53 13.48
C TYR A 151 -31.00 -9.14 14.02
N GLU A 152 -30.50 -8.77 15.20
CA GLU A 152 -30.72 -7.44 15.80
C GLU A 152 -30.15 -6.31 14.93
N ARG A 153 -28.96 -6.53 14.37
CA ARG A 153 -28.34 -5.59 13.44
C ARG A 153 -29.16 -5.43 12.18
N MET A 154 -29.65 -6.53 11.60
CA MET A 154 -30.50 -6.50 10.42
C MET A 154 -31.80 -5.73 10.69
N TYR A 155 -32.47 -6.02 11.81
CA TYR A 155 -33.69 -5.33 12.22
C TYR A 155 -33.49 -3.82 12.35
N THR A 156 -32.42 -3.41 13.04
CA THR A 156 -32.06 -1.99 13.21
C THR A 156 -31.76 -1.33 11.87
N CYS A 157 -30.99 -1.99 10.99
CA CYS A 157 -30.68 -1.47 9.67
C CYS A 157 -31.93 -1.30 8.81
N GLU A 158 -32.89 -2.24 8.86
CA GLU A 158 -34.13 -2.13 8.08
C GLU A 158 -35.02 -0.99 8.60
N SER A 159 -35.12 -0.81 9.93
CA SER A 159 -35.83 0.35 10.51
C SER A 159 -35.22 1.67 10.05
N GLN A 160 -33.90 1.83 10.14
CA GLN A 160 -33.21 3.04 9.71
C GLN A 160 -33.35 3.29 8.21
N LYS A 161 -33.28 2.23 7.41
CA LYS A 161 -33.50 2.30 5.96
C LYS A 161 -34.90 2.80 5.65
N TRP A 162 -35.93 2.30 6.35
CA TRP A 162 -37.30 2.75 6.18
C TRP A 162 -37.39 4.26 6.41
N ASP A 163 -36.87 4.76 7.55
CA ASP A 163 -36.93 6.18 7.91
C ASP A 163 -36.28 7.06 6.83
N LEU A 164 -35.10 6.67 6.38
CA LEU A 164 -34.39 7.37 5.30
C LEU A 164 -35.16 7.34 3.99
N GLU A 165 -35.71 6.19 3.61
CA GLU A 165 -36.49 6.02 2.40
C GLU A 165 -37.76 6.89 2.39
N TYR A 166 -38.39 7.05 3.55
CA TYR A 166 -39.53 7.93 3.70
C TYR A 166 -39.14 9.40 3.61
N GLU A 167 -38.05 9.81 4.26
CA GLU A 167 -37.52 11.17 4.12
C GLU A 167 -37.15 11.48 2.66
N VAL A 168 -36.53 10.53 1.95
CA VAL A 168 -36.21 10.67 0.52
C VAL A 168 -37.48 10.83 -0.30
N ARG A 169 -38.50 9.98 -0.11
CA ARG A 169 -39.79 10.12 -0.82
C ARG A 169 -40.45 11.48 -0.56
N LYS A 170 -40.42 11.96 0.68
CA LYS A 170 -40.95 13.28 1.03
C LYS A 170 -40.17 14.39 0.32
N ARG A 171 -38.84 14.32 0.33
CA ARG A 171 -37.96 15.29 -0.34
C ARG A 171 -38.11 15.25 -1.85
N ASP A 172 -38.29 14.08 -2.46
CA ASP A 172 -38.54 13.92 -3.90
C ASP A 172 -39.88 14.55 -4.28
N TRP A 173 -40.91 14.40 -3.45
CA TRP A 173 -42.20 15.06 -3.65
C TRP A 173 -42.07 16.58 -3.58
N GLU A 174 -41.39 17.10 -2.54
CA GLU A 174 -41.08 18.53 -2.40
C GLU A 174 -40.25 19.06 -3.58
N ILE A 175 -39.26 18.31 -4.05
CA ILE A 175 -38.43 18.67 -5.21
C ILE A 175 -39.27 18.66 -6.49
N ASN A 176 -40.18 17.71 -6.66
CA ASN A 176 -41.04 17.67 -7.84
C ASN A 176 -42.00 18.87 -7.87
N ASP A 177 -42.60 19.20 -6.74
CA ASP A 177 -43.46 20.38 -6.59
C ASP A 177 -42.68 21.67 -6.87
N LEU A 178 -41.51 21.83 -6.24
CA LEU A 178 -40.62 22.98 -6.49
C LEU A 178 -40.10 23.01 -7.93
N ASN A 179 -39.82 21.85 -8.56
CA ASN A 179 -39.42 21.79 -9.96
C ASN A 179 -40.57 22.17 -10.89
N ALA A 180 -41.81 21.78 -10.60
CA ALA A 180 -42.98 22.22 -11.35
C ALA A 180 -43.12 23.74 -11.27
N GLN A 181 -43.07 24.31 -10.06
CA GLN A 181 -43.07 25.75 -9.84
C GLN A 181 -41.91 26.45 -10.56
N VAL A 182 -40.69 25.90 -10.45
CA VAL A 182 -39.50 26.46 -11.10
C VAL A 182 -39.55 26.30 -12.60
N ASN A 183 -40.19 25.28 -13.18
CA ASN A 183 -40.36 25.12 -14.64
C ASN A 183 -41.41 26.05 -15.21
N ASP A 184 -42.54 26.25 -14.51
CA ASP A 184 -43.52 27.29 -14.83
C ASP A 184 -42.88 28.67 -14.78
N LEU A 185 -42.03 28.90 -13.77
CA LEU A 185 -41.23 30.09 -13.70
C LEU A 185 -40.19 30.11 -14.81
N ARG A 186 -39.49 29.00 -15.13
CA ARG A 186 -38.28 28.93 -15.98
C ARG A 186 -38.52 28.96 -17.49
N GLY A 187 -39.70 28.53 -17.94
CA GLY A 187 -39.98 28.20 -19.33
C GLY A 187 -39.54 26.77 -19.63
N LYS A 188 -40.43 25.99 -20.24
CA LYS A 188 -40.47 24.53 -20.41
C LYS A 188 -39.26 23.80 -21.04
N PHE A 189 -38.10 24.44 -21.23
CA PHE A 189 -36.99 23.86 -21.99
C PHE A 189 -35.59 24.20 -21.44
N VAL A 190 -34.96 23.23 -20.76
CA VAL A 190 -33.52 23.29 -20.40
C VAL A 190 -32.83 22.02 -20.92
N LYS A 191 -31.99 22.18 -21.95
CA LYS A 191 -31.24 21.09 -22.60
C LYS A 191 -30.03 20.65 -21.76
N PRO A 192 -29.92 19.39 -21.28
CA PRO A 192 -28.76 18.93 -20.50
C PRO A 192 -27.49 18.82 -21.37
N THR A 193 -26.33 19.23 -20.84
CA THR A 193 -25.04 19.13 -21.54
C THR A 193 -24.35 17.79 -21.24
N LEU A 194 -24.19 16.95 -22.27
CA LEU A 194 -23.59 15.61 -22.15
C LEU A 194 -22.06 15.69 -22.01
N LYS A 195 -21.48 14.99 -21.02
CA LYS A 195 -20.03 14.84 -20.85
C LYS A 195 -19.51 13.60 -21.60
N LYS A 196 -18.46 13.78 -22.41
CA LYS A 196 -17.78 12.70 -23.14
C LYS A 196 -16.83 11.93 -22.22
N VAL A 197 -17.08 10.63 -22.02
CA VAL A 197 -16.24 9.75 -21.21
C VAL A 197 -15.50 8.79 -22.14
N SER A 198 -14.17 8.93 -22.30
CA SER A 198 -13.33 8.01 -23.08
C SER A 198 -12.99 6.77 -22.24
N LYS A 199 -13.61 5.62 -22.55
CA LYS A 199 -13.43 4.36 -21.79
C LYS A 199 -12.07 3.67 -22.01
N TYR A 200 -11.27 4.07 -23.00
CA TYR A 200 -10.12 3.28 -23.49
C TYR A 200 -8.73 3.92 -23.38
N GLU A 201 -8.64 5.22 -23.06
CA GLU A 201 -7.37 5.97 -23.04
C GLU A 201 -6.40 5.47 -21.97
N ASN A 202 -6.95 5.08 -20.81
CA ASN A 202 -6.17 4.60 -19.67
C ASN A 202 -5.58 3.18 -19.84
N LYS A 203 -6.07 2.41 -20.82
CA LYS A 203 -5.53 1.06 -21.10
C LYS A 203 -4.32 1.12 -22.04
N PHE A 204 -4.25 2.10 -22.94
CA PHE A 204 -3.14 2.25 -23.90
C PHE A 204 -1.83 2.72 -23.23
N ALA A 205 -1.94 3.60 -22.23
CA ALA A 205 -0.80 4.11 -21.48
C ALA A 205 -0.04 3.04 -20.67
N LYS A 206 -0.69 1.92 -20.31
CA LYS A 206 -0.03 0.80 -19.61
C LYS A 206 0.81 -0.09 -20.55
N LEU A 207 0.44 -0.20 -21.82
CA LEU A 207 1.20 -0.97 -22.81
C LEU A 207 2.48 -0.24 -23.24
N GLN A 208 2.44 1.08 -23.39
CA GLN A 208 3.61 1.87 -23.78
C GLN A 208 4.71 1.90 -22.71
N LYS A 209 4.37 1.89 -21.42
CA LYS A 209 5.36 1.85 -20.33
C LYS A 209 6.14 0.53 -20.26
N LYS A 210 5.49 -0.60 -20.53
CA LYS A 210 6.16 -1.90 -20.60
C LYS A 210 7.10 -2.03 -21.81
N ALA A 211 6.76 -1.38 -22.93
CA ALA A 211 7.63 -1.35 -24.11
C ALA A 211 8.86 -0.44 -23.93
N ALA A 212 8.74 0.64 -23.14
CA ALA A 212 9.85 1.54 -22.83
C ALA A 212 10.84 0.96 -21.79
N GLU A 213 10.40 0.06 -20.91
CA GLU A 213 11.28 -0.68 -19.99
C GLU A 213 12.17 -1.72 -20.70
N PHE A 214 11.78 -2.17 -21.90
CA PHE A 214 12.49 -3.23 -22.64
C PHE A 214 13.56 -2.73 -23.62
N ASN A 215 13.64 -1.43 -23.92
CA ASN A 215 14.48 -0.96 -25.04
C ASN A 215 15.65 -0.05 -24.62
N PHE A 216 16.84 -0.48 -25.06
CA PHE A 216 18.15 0.19 -25.14
C PHE A 216 18.95 0.52 -23.87
N ARG A 217 18.35 0.87 -22.72
CA ARG A 217 19.17 1.26 -21.54
C ARG A 217 19.82 0.08 -20.80
N ASN A 218 19.24 -1.12 -20.90
CA ASN A 218 19.76 -2.32 -20.24
C ASN A 218 20.87 -3.06 -21.03
N GLN A 219 21.13 -2.69 -22.29
CA GLN A 219 22.22 -3.25 -23.11
C GLN A 219 23.43 -2.32 -23.24
N LEU A 220 23.36 -1.09 -22.72
CA LEU A 220 24.49 -0.17 -22.72
C LEU A 220 25.41 -0.47 -21.52
N LYS A 221 26.61 -0.97 -21.79
CA LYS A 221 27.70 -1.00 -20.80
C LYS A 221 27.99 0.44 -20.36
N VAL A 222 27.71 0.76 -19.09
CA VAL A 222 28.17 2.00 -18.47
C VAL A 222 29.70 1.94 -18.37
N VAL A 223 30.38 2.71 -19.20
CA VAL A 223 31.82 2.94 -19.07
C VAL A 223 32.03 3.74 -17.78
N LYS A 224 32.53 3.09 -16.73
CA LYS A 224 32.99 3.77 -15.52
C LYS A 224 34.23 4.61 -15.88
N LYS A 225 34.04 5.87 -16.26
CA LYS A 225 35.12 6.88 -16.20
C LYS A 225 35.43 7.13 -14.73
N LYS A 226 36.56 6.62 -14.25
CA LYS A 226 37.13 6.93 -12.93
C LYS A 226 37.80 8.31 -12.96
N GLU A 227 37.03 9.37 -13.17
CA GLU A 227 37.56 10.75 -13.16
C GLU A 227 36.82 11.70 -12.20
N PHE A 228 35.82 11.22 -11.45
CA PHE A 228 35.08 12.06 -10.50
C PHE A 228 34.85 11.41 -9.13
N THR A 229 35.90 10.78 -8.60
CA THR A 229 36.03 10.47 -7.16
C THR A 229 37.39 10.98 -6.72
N LEU A 230 37.39 12.21 -6.21
CA LEU A 230 38.52 12.80 -5.51
C LEU A 230 38.46 12.29 -4.07
N GLU A 231 39.09 11.15 -3.80
CA GLU A 231 39.47 10.72 -2.46
C GLU A 231 40.49 9.58 -2.54
N GLU A 232 41.62 9.84 -1.89
CA GLU A 232 42.74 8.97 -1.50
C GLU A 232 43.63 8.33 -2.58
N GLU A 233 44.78 8.97 -2.73
CA GLU A 233 46.06 8.40 -3.13
C GLU A 233 46.45 7.27 -2.16
N GLU A 234 46.38 6.01 -2.61
CA GLU A 234 47.19 4.95 -2.01
C GLU A 234 47.78 4.02 -3.10
N LYS A 235 49.10 3.89 -3.01
CA LYS A 235 50.07 3.27 -3.93
C LYS A 235 49.65 1.91 -4.49
N GLU A 236 49.72 1.73 -5.81
CA GLU A 236 50.11 0.43 -6.41
C GLU A 236 50.95 0.55 -7.70
N LYS A 237 52.21 0.14 -7.54
CA LYS A 237 53.09 -0.66 -8.41
C LYS A 237 53.06 -0.42 -9.93
N LYS A 238 54.25 -0.09 -10.47
CA LYS A 238 54.55 0.00 -11.91
C LYS A 238 54.02 -1.24 -12.67
N PRO A 239 53.31 -1.05 -13.80
CA PRO A 239 52.68 -2.13 -14.55
C PRO A 239 53.70 -3.05 -15.25
N ASP A 240 53.33 -4.33 -15.34
CA ASP A 240 54.12 -5.48 -15.79
C ASP A 240 54.32 -5.55 -17.33
N TRP A 241 54.69 -4.41 -17.92
CA TRP A 241 55.25 -4.31 -19.28
C TRP A 241 56.55 -3.48 -19.29
N SER A 242 56.95 -2.93 -18.14
CA SER A 242 58.24 -2.28 -17.92
C SER A 242 59.38 -3.27 -17.63
N LYS A 243 59.14 -4.59 -17.73
CA LYS A 243 60.18 -5.62 -17.74
C LYS A 243 60.33 -6.15 -19.16
N GLY A 244 61.43 -5.77 -19.81
CA GLY A 244 61.70 -6.03 -21.23
C GLY A 244 61.63 -7.51 -21.60
N LYS A 245 61.16 -7.78 -22.82
CA LYS A 245 61.12 -9.13 -23.42
C LYS A 245 62.53 -9.66 -23.67
N PRO A 246 62.82 -10.93 -23.31
CA PRO A 246 64.02 -11.63 -23.75
C PRO A 246 63.79 -12.30 -25.11
N GLY A 247 64.77 -12.19 -26.01
CA GLY A 247 64.98 -13.15 -27.08
C GLY A 247 64.48 -12.77 -28.47
N ASP A 248 65.23 -11.90 -29.15
CA ASP A 248 65.40 -11.99 -30.62
C ASP A 248 66.83 -11.52 -30.92
N ALA A 249 67.77 -12.48 -30.88
CA ALA A 249 69.14 -12.30 -31.35
C ALA A 249 69.46 -13.47 -32.28
N LYS A 250 69.17 -13.27 -33.57
CA LYS A 250 69.68 -14.09 -34.66
C LYS A 250 71.08 -13.59 -35.02
N GLU A 251 72.04 -14.51 -34.88
CA GLU A 251 73.26 -14.68 -35.68
C GLU A 251 73.96 -13.45 -36.25
N ALA A 252 75.10 -13.12 -35.65
CA ALA A 252 76.19 -12.41 -36.30
C ALA A 252 77.12 -13.40 -37.02
N ALA A 253 77.61 -13.00 -38.19
CA ALA A 253 78.79 -13.55 -38.83
C ALA A 253 79.68 -12.36 -39.25
N PRO A 254 80.95 -12.59 -39.60
CA PRO A 254 82.02 -13.22 -38.82
C PRO A 254 83.21 -12.24 -38.69
N GLU A 255 84.22 -12.55 -37.85
CA GLU A 255 85.65 -12.39 -38.16
C GLU A 255 86.53 -12.73 -36.94
N THR A 256 87.30 -13.80 -37.09
CA THR A 256 88.48 -14.23 -36.33
C THR A 256 89.72 -13.42 -36.77
N PRO A 257 90.94 -13.67 -36.26
CA PRO A 257 91.44 -13.66 -34.87
C PRO A 257 92.76 -12.83 -34.75
N ALA A 258 93.16 -12.46 -33.54
CA ALA A 258 94.55 -12.45 -33.06
C ALA A 258 94.56 -12.24 -31.54
#